data_AF-K1SYJ4-F1
#
_entry.id   AF-K1SYJ4-F1
#
_cell.length_a   1.000
_cell.length_b   1.000
_cell.length_c   1.000
_cell.angle_alpha   90.00
_cell.angle_beta   90.00
_cell.angle_gamma   90.00
#
_symmetry.space_group_name_H-M   'P 1'
#
loop_
_entity.id
_entity.type
_entity.pdbx_description
1 polymer ?
#
loop_
_entity_poly.entity_id
_entity_poly.type
_entity_poly.pdbx_seq_one_letter_code
_entity_poly.pdbx_strand_id
1 'polypeptide(L)'
;MLIRELIYQEMIEDIKKACQVMSEGGVILYPTDTIWGIGCDATNEEAVRRVYEIKQRSDSKAMLVLVDSPVKVDFYVQDVPEVAWDLIELADK
;
A
#
# COMPACT_ATOMS: atom_id res chain seq x y z
N MET A 1 18.87 -24.96 -0.30
CA MET A 1 19.21 -23.81 -1.16
C MET A 1 18.20 -23.68 -2.30
N LEU A 2 18.02 -24.69 -3.17
CA LEU A 2 17.03 -24.68 -4.26
C LEU A 2 15.57 -24.36 -3.84
N ILE A 3 15.07 -24.92 -2.74
CA ILE A 3 13.68 -24.68 -2.31
C ILE A 3 13.44 -23.20 -1.97
N ARG A 4 14.41 -22.52 -1.35
CA ARG A 4 14.30 -21.09 -1.04
C ARG A 4 14.29 -20.23 -2.30
N GLU A 5 15.12 -20.58 -3.28
CA GLU A 5 15.14 -19.89 -4.58
C GLU A 5 13.81 -20.06 -5.32
N LEU A 6 13.25 -21.27 -5.33
CA LEU A 6 11.94 -21.55 -5.96
C LEU A 6 10.81 -20.74 -5.30
N ILE A 7 10.72 -20.74 -3.97
CA ILE A 7 9.74 -19.94 -3.22
C ILE A 7 9.91 -18.44 -3.52
N TYR A 8 11.15 -17.96 -3.61
CA TYR A 8 11.40 -16.56 -3.94
C TYR A 8 10.93 -16.20 -5.35
N GLN A 9 11.18 -17.07 -6.35
CA GLN A 9 10.70 -16.85 -7.71
C GLN A 9 9.17 -16.85 -7.80
N GLU A 10 8.51 -17.76 -7.09
CA GLU A 10 7.04 -17.82 -7.03
C GLU A 10 6.47 -16.53 -6.42
N MET A 11 7.03 -16.07 -5.30
CA MET A 11 6.62 -14.82 -4.65
C MET A 11 6.81 -13.59 -5.56
N ILE A 12 7.91 -13.51 -6.30
CA ILE A 12 8.13 -12.42 -7.26
C ILE A 12 7.07 -12.41 -8.35
N GLU A 13 6.65 -13.59 -8.83
CA GLU A 13 5.62 -13.69 -9.85
C GLU A 13 4.24 -13.28 -9.34
N ASP A 14 3.91 -13.62 -8.09
CA ASP A 14 2.67 -13.16 -7.45
C ASP A 14 2.66 -11.65 -7.22
N ILE A 15 3.80 -11.05 -6.84
CA ILE A 15 3.95 -9.60 -6.74
C ILE A 15 3.71 -8.93 -8.11
N LYS A 16 4.29 -9.46 -9.19
CA LYS A 16 4.05 -8.91 -10.54
C LYS A 16 2.58 -8.95 -10.95
N LYS A 17 1.89 -10.06 -10.69
CA LYS A 17 0.45 -10.18 -10.94
C LYS A 17 -0.34 -9.16 -10.11
N ALA A 18 -0.01 -8.98 -8.84
CA ALA A 18 -0.64 -7.98 -7.99
C ALA A 18 -0.43 -6.56 -8.54
N CYS A 19 0.79 -6.22 -8.97
CA CYS A 19 1.08 -4.95 -9.62
C CYS A 19 0.27 -4.75 -10.91
N GLN A 20 0.15 -5.79 -11.74
CA GLN A 20 -0.69 -5.74 -12.94
C GLN A 20 -2.14 -5.44 -12.59
N VAL A 21 -2.73 -6.20 -11.65
CA VAL A 21 -4.11 -5.99 -11.18
C VAL A 21 -4.32 -4.56 -10.68
N MET A 22 -3.39 -4.03 -9.88
CA MET A 22 -3.47 -2.65 -9.41
C MET A 22 -3.40 -1.63 -10.56
N SER A 23 -2.50 -1.84 -11.53
CA SER A 23 -2.34 -0.94 -12.69
C SER A 23 -3.57 -0.91 -13.60
N GLU A 24 -4.35 -1.99 -13.62
CA GLU A 24 -5.62 -2.09 -14.34
C GLU A 24 -6.82 -1.54 -13.53
N GLY A 25 -6.56 -0.90 -12.37
CA GLY A 25 -7.59 -0.34 -11.49
C GLY A 25 -8.30 -1.36 -10.60
N GLY A 26 -7.71 -2.56 -10.46
CA GLY A 26 -8.17 -3.62 -9.57
C GLY A 26 -7.79 -3.40 -8.11
N VAL A 27 -8.25 -4.33 -7.27
CA VAL A 27 -8.02 -4.35 -5.82
C VAL A 27 -7.27 -5.63 -5.46
N ILE A 28 -6.29 -5.52 -4.59
CA ILE A 28 -5.47 -6.63 -4.12
C ILE A 28 -5.65 -6.87 -2.62
N LEU A 29 -5.37 -8.10 -2.20
CA LEU A 29 -5.21 -8.48 -0.81
C LEU A 29 -3.72 -8.77 -0.57
N TYR A 30 -3.14 -8.21 0.49
CA TYR A 30 -1.72 -8.40 0.80
C TYR A 30 -1.51 -8.61 2.30
N PRO A 31 -0.56 -9.48 2.71
CA PRO A 31 -0.26 -9.69 4.11
C PRO A 31 0.48 -8.48 4.69
N THR A 32 0.24 -8.20 5.97
CA THR A 32 1.08 -7.30 6.78
C THR A 32 1.53 -8.03 8.05
N ASP A 33 2.34 -7.39 8.87
CA ASP A 33 2.73 -7.87 10.20
C ASP A 33 1.58 -7.91 11.22
N THR A 34 0.49 -7.18 10.97
CA THR A 34 -0.67 -7.07 11.87
C THR A 34 -1.88 -7.87 11.36
N ILE A 35 -2.49 -7.42 10.27
CA ILE A 35 -3.68 -8.02 9.64
C ILE A 35 -3.57 -7.95 8.11
N TRP A 36 -4.42 -8.68 7.42
CA TRP A 36 -4.48 -8.57 5.95
C TRP A 36 -4.93 -7.17 5.51
N GLY A 37 -4.18 -6.59 4.59
CA GLY A 37 -4.48 -5.33 3.92
C GLY A 37 -5.29 -5.56 2.65
N ILE A 38 -6.26 -4.67 2.40
CA ILE A 38 -6.94 -4.53 1.11
C ILE A 38 -6.47 -3.21 0.49
N GLY A 39 -5.93 -3.27 -0.72
CA GLY A 39 -5.24 -2.14 -1.35
C GLY A 39 -5.56 -1.98 -2.82
N CYS A 40 -5.37 -0.76 -3.31
CA CYS A 40 -5.50 -0.39 -4.71
C CYS A 40 -4.48 0.71 -5.03
N ASP A 41 -4.40 1.13 -6.29
CA ASP A 41 -3.71 2.38 -6.63
C ASP A 41 -4.44 3.56 -5.95
N ALA A 42 -3.75 4.25 -5.03
CA ALA A 42 -4.29 5.37 -4.28
C ALA A 42 -4.53 6.63 -5.14
N THR A 43 -3.95 6.68 -6.35
CA THR A 43 -4.13 7.78 -7.30
C THR A 43 -5.29 7.53 -8.28
N ASN A 44 -5.90 6.34 -8.24
CA ASN A 44 -7.02 5.95 -9.08
C ASN A 44 -8.35 6.01 -8.29
N GLU A 45 -9.12 7.07 -8.50
CA GLU A 45 -10.39 7.34 -7.78
C GLU A 45 -11.39 6.17 -7.88
N GLU A 46 -11.52 5.54 -9.06
CA GLU A 46 -12.43 4.41 -9.26
C GLU A 46 -11.99 3.17 -8.46
N ALA A 47 -10.68 2.92 -8.39
CA ALA A 47 -10.15 1.82 -7.60
C ALA A 47 -10.34 2.07 -6.09
N VAL A 48 -10.14 3.31 -5.64
CA VAL A 48 -10.42 3.73 -4.27
C VAL A 48 -11.90 3.52 -3.93
N ARG A 49 -12.83 3.94 -4.80
CA ARG A 49 -14.28 3.74 -4.60
C ARG A 49 -14.61 2.26 -4.42
N ARG A 50 -14.03 1.36 -5.22
CA ARG A 50 -14.20 -0.09 -5.07
C ARG A 50 -13.77 -0.59 -3.69
N VAL A 51 -12.66 -0.08 -3.14
CA VAL A 51 -12.22 -0.46 -1.78
C VAL A 51 -13.23 0.00 -0.72
N TYR A 52 -13.81 1.20 -0.85
CA TYR A 52 -14.87 1.68 0.03
C TYR A 52 -16.13 0.79 -0.05
N GLU A 53 -16.55 0.45 -1.26
CA GLU A 53 -17.69 -0.45 -1.53
C GLU A 53 -17.47 -1.84 -0.89
N ILE A 54 -16.30 -2.45 -1.11
CA ILE A 54 -15.95 -3.78 -0.55
C ILE A 54 -15.94 -3.74 0.98
N LYS A 55 -15.36 -2.69 1.58
CA LYS A 55 -15.26 -2.57 3.04
C LYS A 55 -16.57 -2.14 3.70
N GLN A 56 -17.59 -1.78 2.92
CA GLN A 56 -18.86 -1.23 3.41
C GLN A 56 -18.63 -0.09 4.42
N ARG A 57 -17.61 0.73 4.16
CA ARG A 57 -17.19 1.80 5.07
C ARG A 57 -17.88 3.09 4.64
N SER A 58 -18.52 3.79 5.58
CA SER A 58 -18.98 5.15 5.30
C SER A 58 -17.80 6.04 4.91
N ASP A 59 -17.94 6.81 3.83
CA ASP A 59 -16.90 7.66 3.25
C ASP A 59 -16.23 8.63 4.24
N SER A 60 -16.88 8.89 5.39
CA SER A 60 -16.38 9.72 6.49
C SER A 60 -15.08 9.24 7.14
N LYS A 61 -14.64 8.00 6.90
CA LYS A 61 -13.41 7.47 7.49
C LYS A 61 -12.33 7.25 6.43
N ALA A 62 -11.27 8.05 6.50
CA ALA A 62 -10.10 7.94 5.64
C ALA A 62 -9.48 6.51 5.64
N MET A 63 -8.86 6.18 4.51
CA MET A 63 -7.98 5.03 4.33
C MET A 63 -6.52 5.46 4.48
N LEU A 64 -5.65 4.50 4.77
CA LEU A 64 -4.20 4.73 4.78
C LEU A 64 -3.68 4.74 3.35
N VAL A 65 -2.74 5.65 3.07
CA VAL A 65 -1.93 5.64 1.83
C VAL A 65 -0.54 5.14 2.20
N LEU A 66 -0.04 4.18 1.44
CA LEU A 66 1.30 3.62 1.62
C LEU A 66 2.25 4.23 0.60
N VAL A 67 3.42 4.67 1.06
CA VAL A 67 4.51 5.17 0.22
C VAL A 67 5.77 4.34 0.46
N ASP A 68 6.62 4.24 -0.56
CA ASP A 68 7.86 3.46 -0.54
C ASP A 68 9.07 4.25 0.01
N SER A 69 8.89 5.54 0.27
CA SER A 69 9.95 6.43 0.73
C SER A 69 9.39 7.64 1.48
N PRO A 70 10.09 8.13 2.51
CA PRO A 70 9.69 9.33 3.25
C PRO A 70 9.48 10.56 2.34
N VAL A 71 10.32 10.71 1.30
CA VAL A 71 10.25 11.84 0.35
C VAL A 71 8.88 11.95 -0.34
N LYS A 72 8.18 10.83 -0.55
CA LYS A 72 6.85 10.87 -1.18
C LYS A 72 5.77 11.47 -0.29
N VAL A 73 5.98 11.58 1.02
CA VAL A 73 5.01 12.23 1.93
C VAL A 73 4.78 13.68 1.50
N ASP A 74 5.85 14.39 1.15
CA ASP A 74 5.80 15.79 0.67
C ASP A 74 5.02 15.96 -0.65
N PHE A 75 4.87 14.90 -1.45
CA PHE A 75 4.10 14.98 -2.69
C PHE A 75 2.59 14.97 -2.45
N TYR A 76 2.13 14.44 -1.31
CA TYR A 76 0.72 14.24 -1.01
C TYR A 76 0.21 15.06 0.19
N VAL A 77 1.11 15.61 1.01
CA VAL A 77 0.77 16.41 2.19
C VAL A 77 1.42 17.79 2.08
N GLN A 78 0.62 18.85 2.08
CA GLN A 78 1.12 20.22 1.86
C GLN A 78 1.99 20.73 3.02
N ASP A 79 1.56 20.51 4.26
CA ASP A 79 2.23 20.98 5.46
C ASP A 79 2.48 19.79 6.39
N VAL A 80 3.68 19.21 6.31
CA VAL A 80 4.12 18.11 7.19
C VAL A 80 4.78 18.69 8.44
N PRO A 81 4.23 18.47 9.65
CA PRO A 81 4.87 18.93 10.89
C PRO A 81 6.27 18.35 11.07
N GLU A 82 7.22 19.13 11.58
CA GLU A 82 8.61 18.69 11.80
C GLU A 82 8.70 17.40 12.62
N VAL A 83 7.89 17.29 13.67
CA VAL A 83 7.79 16.08 14.51
C VAL A 83 7.44 14.80 13.72
N ALA A 84 6.76 14.91 12.58
CA ALA A 84 6.46 13.74 11.75
C ALA A 84 7.73 13.19 11.09
N TRP A 85 8.67 14.06 10.71
CA TRP A 85 9.98 13.64 10.17
C TRP A 85 10.83 12.96 11.22
N ASP A 86 10.89 13.53 12.43
CA ASP A 86 11.59 12.91 13.56
C ASP A 86 11.07 11.50 13.85
N LEU A 87 9.74 11.30 13.78
CA LEU A 87 9.11 10.00 13.99
C LEU A 87 9.43 9.00 12.87
N ILE A 88 9.48 9.44 11.62
CA ILE A 88 9.84 8.59 10.48
C ILE A 88 11.31 8.14 10.61
N GLU A 89 12.23 9.07 10.91
CA GLU A 89 13.65 8.76 11.09
C GLU A 89 13.94 7.81 12.27
N LEU A 90 13.12 7.88 13.32
CA LEU A 90 13.23 6.99 14.46
C LEU A 90 12.73 5.57 14.14
N ALA A 91 11.69 5.43 13.33
CA ALA A 91 11.09 4.14 12.98
C ALA A 91 11.98 3.28 12.06
N ASP A 92 12.86 3.91 11.28
CA ASP A 92 13.81 3.23 10.38
C ASP A 92 15.10 2.73 11.09
N LYS A 93 15.25 3.02 12.40
CA LYS A 93 16.39 2.58 13.23
C LYS A 93 16.07 1.34 14.06
#